data_AF-A0A938T624-F1
#
_entry.id   AF-A0A938T624-F1
#
_cell.length_a   1.000
_cell.length_b   1.000
_cell.length_c   1.000
_cell.angle_alpha   90.00
_cell.angle_beta   90.00
_cell.angle_gamma   90.00
#
_symmetry.space_group_name_H-M   'P 1'
#
loop_
_entity.id
_entity.type
_entity.pdbx_description
1 polymer ?
#
loop_
_entity_poly.entity_id
_entity_poly.type
_entity_poly.pdbx_seq_one_letter_code
_entity_poly.pdbx_strand_id
1 'polypeptide(L)'
;MKSVVSLIEGKPWLAWVLFFSTVALVFLIGLFGASIMERRQEARLAFQLVKPIGEWEPRNEVWGENFPREFETYRSTLDTSFRSKYAGSSWRDYLQEDPYLVVLWAGYAFSRDYAQARGHYHAVEDIRKTLRTGVPQPATCWTCKSTDVPRVMSTMGPADFYRSSWDSLGPEIVNNIGCQDCHDPFSMNLRITRPALAEAFQRQGRDIKQASHQEMRSLVCAQCHVEYYFKGKLDTYLTFPWDNGFTADSMEAYYDEIEHVDWVHALSRTPMLKAQHPDYELYKTGIHADRGVACADCHMPYRSEGGVKFTNHKIQSPLNDVASACQVCHRESETVLIKNVTDRQDKILELRMQAERALVHAHIEARAAWEKGATEQEMKLVLQRIRHAQWRWDWVAASNGLGFHSPVEAARILGSAIQKAEEARIMLVRILAKQGFLETIRLPDLSSKAKAQAFIGLKMAEIEAKKEDFVRTVLPRWDRAAEARQGRPLTY
;
A
#
# COMPACT_ATOMS: atom_id res chain seq x y z
N MET A 1 -53.72 -11.19 -46.12
CA MET A 1 -52.46 -10.47 -46.41
C MET A 1 -52.22 -10.52 -47.91
N LYS A 2 -51.94 -9.38 -48.56
CA LYS A 2 -51.53 -9.37 -49.97
C LYS A 2 -50.18 -10.09 -50.09
N SER A 3 -49.99 -10.92 -51.11
CA SER A 3 -48.70 -11.60 -51.32
C SER A 3 -47.61 -10.56 -51.60
N VAL A 4 -46.37 -10.84 -51.22
CA VAL A 4 -45.21 -9.97 -51.50
C VAL A 4 -45.13 -9.65 -53.01
N VAL A 5 -45.48 -10.63 -53.85
CA VAL A 5 -45.57 -10.49 -55.31
C VAL A 5 -46.62 -9.44 -55.71
N SER A 6 -47.84 -9.50 -55.17
CA SER A 6 -48.93 -8.54 -55.48
C SER A 6 -48.69 -7.12 -54.95
N LEU A 7 -47.82 -6.96 -53.95
CA LEU A 7 -47.41 -5.64 -53.43
C LEU A 7 -46.31 -5.01 -54.30
N ILE A 8 -45.42 -5.84 -54.86
CA ILE A 8 -44.33 -5.42 -55.73
C ILE A 8 -44.86 -5.01 -57.11
N GLU A 9 -45.85 -5.72 -57.67
CA GLU A 9 -46.47 -5.38 -58.96
C GLU A 9 -47.11 -3.98 -58.97
N GLY A 10 -47.69 -3.55 -57.84
CA GLY A 10 -48.29 -2.22 -57.72
C GLY A 10 -47.30 -1.09 -57.43
N LYS A 11 -46.09 -1.40 -56.95
CA LYS A 11 -45.06 -0.43 -56.51
C LYS A 11 -43.66 -1.02 -56.70
N PRO A 12 -43.08 -0.93 -57.92
CA PRO A 12 -41.79 -1.56 -58.27
C PRO A 12 -40.60 -1.14 -57.38
N TRP A 13 -40.65 0.05 -56.79
CA TRP A 13 -39.62 0.52 -55.86
C TRP A 13 -39.52 -0.33 -54.57
N LEU A 14 -40.59 -1.04 -54.17
CA LEU A 14 -40.57 -1.96 -53.03
C LEU A 14 -39.65 -3.15 -53.27
N ALA A 15 -39.50 -3.61 -54.53
CA ALA A 15 -38.55 -4.68 -54.86
C ALA A 15 -37.10 -4.23 -54.66
N TRP A 16 -36.77 -3.01 -55.08
CA TRP A 16 -35.45 -2.42 -54.87
C TRP A 16 -35.15 -2.22 -53.38
N VAL A 17 -36.13 -1.73 -52.61
CA VAL A 17 -35.99 -1.61 -51.15
C VAL A 17 -35.75 -2.97 -50.50
N LEU A 18 -36.55 -4.00 -50.83
CA LEU A 18 -36.35 -5.35 -50.30
C LEU A 18 -34.99 -5.94 -50.68
N PHE A 19 -34.54 -5.73 -51.91
CA PHE A 19 -33.22 -6.16 -52.38
C PHE A 19 -32.10 -5.50 -51.57
N PHE A 20 -32.08 -4.16 -51.50
CA PHE A 20 -31.03 -3.45 -50.76
C PHE A 20 -31.08 -3.71 -49.24
N SER A 21 -32.28 -3.87 -48.65
CA SER A 21 -32.42 -4.30 -47.26
C SER A 21 -31.87 -5.71 -47.03
N THR A 22 -32.10 -6.64 -47.95
CA THR A 22 -31.55 -8.00 -47.86
C THR A 22 -30.03 -8.01 -48.01
N VAL A 23 -29.50 -7.26 -48.97
CA VAL A 23 -28.04 -7.10 -49.16
C VAL A 23 -27.40 -6.50 -47.90
N ALA A 24 -27.99 -5.45 -47.34
CA ALA A 24 -27.50 -4.84 -46.10
C ALA A 24 -27.54 -5.83 -44.93
N LEU A 25 -28.62 -6.60 -44.79
CA LEU A 25 -28.74 -7.60 -43.72
C LEU A 25 -27.69 -8.71 -43.86
N VAL A 26 -27.51 -9.26 -45.07
CA VAL A 26 -26.50 -10.30 -45.34
C VAL A 26 -25.09 -9.76 -45.11
N PHE A 27 -24.81 -8.53 -45.52
CA PHE A 27 -23.53 -7.87 -45.27
C PHE A 27 -23.26 -7.69 -43.77
N LEU A 28 -24.24 -7.24 -42.99
CA LEU A 28 -24.11 -7.10 -41.53
C LEU A 28 -23.90 -8.45 -40.84
N ILE A 29 -24.60 -9.52 -41.28
CA ILE A 29 -24.38 -10.87 -40.78
C ILE A 29 -22.97 -11.36 -41.13
N GLY A 30 -22.48 -11.07 -42.33
CA GLY A 30 -21.12 -11.39 -42.77
C GLY A 30 -20.05 -10.70 -41.92
N LEU A 31 -20.21 -9.39 -41.66
CA LEU A 31 -19.32 -8.63 -40.76
C LEU A 31 -19.35 -9.17 -39.33
N PHE A 32 -20.54 -9.52 -38.83
CA PHE A 32 -20.68 -10.11 -37.50
C PHE A 32 -19.99 -11.48 -37.41
N GLY A 33 -20.17 -12.33 -38.43
CA GLY A 33 -19.49 -13.62 -38.53
C GLY A 33 -17.97 -13.49 -38.59
N ALA A 34 -17.45 -12.57 -39.40
CA ALA A 34 -16.03 -12.26 -39.48
C ALA A 34 -15.47 -11.79 -38.13
N SER A 35 -16.17 -10.87 -37.45
CA SER A 35 -15.76 -10.38 -36.12
C SER A 35 -15.73 -11.49 -35.07
N ILE A 36 -16.70 -12.42 -35.08
CA ILE A 36 -16.68 -13.59 -34.18
C ILE A 36 -15.48 -14.49 -34.46
N MET A 37 -15.19 -14.78 -35.73
CA MET A 37 -14.07 -15.63 -36.11
C MET A 37 -12.73 -15.01 -35.70
N GLU A 38 -12.54 -13.73 -35.97
CA GLU A 38 -11.35 -12.96 -35.60
C GLU A 38 -11.14 -12.97 -34.08
N ARG A 39 -12.16 -12.60 -33.30
CA ARG A 39 -12.08 -12.63 -31.82
C ARG A 39 -11.78 -14.02 -31.26
N ARG A 40 -12.35 -15.08 -31.86
CA ARG A 40 -12.04 -16.47 -31.47
C ARG A 40 -10.60 -16.86 -31.78
N GLN A 41 -10.04 -16.37 -32.88
CA GLN A 41 -8.66 -16.60 -33.26
C GLN A 41 -7.69 -15.84 -32.33
N GLU A 42 -7.98 -14.58 -32.02
CA GLU A 42 -7.23 -13.77 -31.04
C GLU A 42 -7.16 -14.46 -29.68
N ALA A 43 -8.29 -14.98 -29.18
CA ALA A 43 -8.35 -15.67 -27.90
C ALA A 43 -7.49 -16.96 -27.85
N ARG A 44 -7.26 -17.62 -29.00
CA ARG A 44 -6.44 -18.85 -29.07
C ARG A 44 -4.94 -18.56 -29.17
N LEU A 45 -4.54 -17.42 -29.72
CA LEU A 45 -3.14 -17.04 -29.90
C LEU A 45 -2.51 -16.36 -28.67
N ALA A 46 -3.32 -16.01 -27.66
CA ALA A 46 -2.87 -15.22 -26.51
C ALA A 46 -1.89 -15.94 -25.56
N PHE A 47 -1.79 -17.27 -25.56
CA PHE A 47 -0.97 -18.05 -24.63
C PHE A 47 0.13 -18.86 -25.31
N GLN A 48 1.05 -18.16 -25.99
CA GLN A 48 2.27 -18.80 -26.49
C GLN A 48 3.49 -17.99 -26.03
N LEU A 49 4.29 -18.57 -25.14
CA LEU A 49 5.56 -17.98 -24.74
C LEU A 49 6.46 -17.86 -25.97
N VAL A 50 6.81 -16.62 -26.31
CA VAL A 50 7.69 -16.28 -27.42
C VAL A 50 9.15 -16.50 -27.00
N LYS A 51 9.48 -16.24 -25.72
CA LYS A 51 10.83 -16.38 -25.15
C LYS A 51 10.80 -16.94 -23.73
N PRO A 52 11.76 -17.80 -23.33
CA PRO A 52 11.88 -18.26 -21.95
C PRO A 52 12.14 -17.12 -20.96
N ILE A 53 11.57 -17.23 -19.76
CA ILE A 53 11.81 -16.33 -18.62
C ILE A 53 12.57 -17.13 -17.55
N GLY A 54 13.63 -16.55 -16.97
CA GLY A 54 14.43 -17.21 -15.92
C GLY A 54 13.74 -17.26 -14.55
N GLU A 55 14.09 -18.24 -13.72
CA GLU A 55 13.47 -18.52 -12.39
C GLU A 55 13.42 -17.28 -11.45
N TRP A 56 14.39 -16.39 -11.59
CA TRP A 56 14.52 -15.14 -10.84
C TRP A 56 14.83 -13.93 -11.74
N GLU A 57 14.28 -13.84 -12.95
CA GLU A 57 14.39 -12.68 -13.85
C GLU A 57 13.78 -11.39 -13.26
N PRO A 58 14.59 -10.40 -12.80
CA PRO A 58 14.06 -9.22 -12.14
C PRO A 58 13.60 -8.12 -13.12
N ARG A 59 14.01 -8.17 -14.40
CA ARG A 59 13.74 -7.10 -15.38
C ARG A 59 12.34 -7.26 -15.95
N ASN A 60 11.43 -6.36 -15.58
CA ASN A 60 10.02 -6.45 -15.97
C ASN A 60 9.81 -6.42 -17.48
N GLU A 61 10.67 -5.74 -18.23
CA GLU A 61 10.63 -5.68 -19.69
C GLU A 61 10.80 -7.05 -20.36
N VAL A 62 11.58 -7.96 -19.78
CA VAL A 62 11.77 -9.33 -20.31
C VAL A 62 10.46 -10.12 -20.23
N TRP A 63 9.67 -9.89 -19.19
CA TRP A 63 8.33 -10.46 -19.07
C TRP A 63 7.37 -9.84 -20.10
N GLY A 64 7.49 -8.54 -20.35
CA GLY A 64 6.68 -7.80 -21.33
C GLY A 64 6.84 -8.26 -22.78
N GLU A 65 7.95 -8.92 -23.12
CA GLU A 65 8.11 -9.54 -24.45
C GLU A 65 7.13 -10.70 -24.69
N ASN A 66 6.70 -11.37 -23.62
CA ASN A 66 5.69 -12.44 -23.66
C ASN A 66 4.29 -11.94 -23.31
N PHE A 67 4.18 -10.95 -22.41
CA PHE A 67 2.92 -10.47 -21.84
C PHE A 67 2.74 -8.96 -22.03
N PRO A 68 2.62 -8.47 -23.28
CA PRO A 68 2.65 -7.05 -23.58
C PRO A 68 1.49 -6.25 -22.97
N ARG A 69 0.29 -6.84 -22.82
CA ARG A 69 -0.89 -6.17 -22.26
C ARG A 69 -0.77 -5.95 -20.75
N GLU A 70 -0.35 -6.99 -20.05
CA GLU A 70 -0.05 -6.97 -18.62
C GLU A 70 1.10 -5.98 -18.35
N PHE A 71 2.17 -6.06 -19.14
CA PHE A 71 3.31 -5.16 -18.98
C PHE A 71 2.97 -3.70 -19.30
N GLU A 72 2.20 -3.41 -20.36
CA GLU A 72 1.81 -2.04 -20.70
C GLU A 72 0.90 -1.44 -19.63
N THR A 73 -0.09 -2.20 -19.14
CA THR A 73 -0.94 -1.73 -18.05
C THR A 73 -0.17 -1.59 -16.73
N TYR A 74 0.77 -2.49 -16.42
CA TYR A 74 1.71 -2.31 -15.30
C TYR A 74 2.53 -1.02 -15.44
N ARG A 75 3.12 -0.77 -16.61
CA ARG A 75 3.92 0.43 -16.89
C ARG A 75 3.09 1.70 -16.71
N SER A 76 1.79 1.66 -16.96
CA SER A 76 0.90 2.80 -16.73
C SER A 76 0.76 3.20 -15.24
N THR A 77 1.33 2.45 -14.29
CA THR A 77 1.53 2.92 -12.90
C THR A 77 2.56 4.04 -12.79
N LEU A 78 3.34 4.32 -13.84
CA LEU A 78 4.12 5.56 -13.98
C LEU A 78 3.22 6.81 -13.90
N ASP A 79 2.01 6.72 -14.46
CA ASP A 79 1.03 7.79 -14.39
C ASP A 79 0.45 7.88 -12.98
N THR A 80 0.85 8.92 -12.28
CA THR A 80 0.42 9.24 -10.93
C THR A 80 -0.55 10.42 -10.90
N SER A 81 -1.18 10.78 -12.02
CA SER A 81 -2.03 11.97 -12.11
C SER A 81 -3.35 11.87 -11.33
N PHE A 82 -3.86 10.65 -11.12
CA PHE A 82 -5.13 10.46 -10.42
C PHE A 82 -5.06 10.85 -8.95
N ARG A 83 -6.02 11.69 -8.52
CA ARG A 83 -6.20 12.14 -7.15
C ARG A 83 -7.67 12.01 -6.76
N SER A 84 -7.96 11.19 -5.77
CA SER A 84 -9.25 11.20 -5.08
C SER A 84 -9.23 12.23 -3.94
N LYS A 85 -10.36 12.40 -3.22
CA LYS A 85 -10.43 13.34 -2.08
C LYS A 85 -9.32 13.09 -1.05
N TYR A 86 -9.02 11.83 -0.73
CA TYR A 86 -8.11 11.47 0.37
C TYR A 86 -6.97 10.51 0.03
N ALA A 87 -6.99 9.91 -1.16
CA ALA A 87 -5.99 8.93 -1.57
C ALA A 87 -5.76 9.04 -3.09
N GLY A 88 -5.12 8.03 -3.68
CA GLY A 88 -4.82 7.96 -5.11
C GLY A 88 -3.35 7.68 -5.31
N SER A 89 -2.83 8.09 -6.45
CA SER A 89 -1.42 7.94 -6.80
C SER A 89 -0.67 9.27 -6.82
N SER A 90 -1.39 10.40 -6.80
CA SER A 90 -0.78 11.72 -6.82
C SER A 90 0.03 12.00 -5.56
N TRP A 91 1.21 12.60 -5.74
CA TRP A 91 2.13 12.91 -4.65
C TRP A 91 1.47 13.83 -3.62
N ARG A 92 1.53 13.43 -2.35
CA ARG A 92 1.09 14.21 -1.20
C ARG A 92 2.07 14.00 -0.07
N ASP A 93 2.58 15.11 0.47
CA ASP A 93 3.40 15.10 1.68
C ASP A 93 2.45 15.08 2.89
N TYR A 94 2.31 13.91 3.51
CA TYR A 94 1.37 13.77 4.63
C TYR A 94 1.80 14.59 5.84
N LEU A 95 3.10 14.82 6.05
CA LEU A 95 3.57 15.68 7.13
C LEU A 95 3.23 17.16 6.89
N GLN A 96 3.09 17.56 5.62
CA GLN A 96 2.66 18.90 5.24
C GLN A 96 1.17 19.10 5.39
N GLU A 97 0.38 18.09 5.03
CA GLU A 97 -1.08 18.12 5.16
C GLU A 97 -1.53 17.97 6.62
N ASP A 98 -0.79 17.20 7.41
CA ASP A 98 -1.02 17.01 8.84
C ASP A 98 0.30 17.07 9.63
N PRO A 99 0.66 18.26 10.14
CA PRO A 99 1.87 18.44 10.94
C PRO A 99 1.87 17.71 12.29
N TYR A 100 0.73 17.21 12.78
CA TYR A 100 0.69 16.44 14.02
C TYR A 100 1.46 15.12 13.90
N LEU A 101 1.48 14.52 12.70
CA LEU A 101 2.27 13.31 12.41
C LEU A 101 3.75 13.46 12.77
N VAL A 102 4.31 14.67 12.58
CA VAL A 102 5.71 14.96 12.95
C VAL A 102 5.92 14.79 14.45
N VAL A 103 4.96 15.26 15.25
CA VAL A 103 5.03 15.16 16.72
C VAL A 103 4.82 13.72 17.16
N LEU A 104 3.83 13.01 16.61
CA LEU A 104 3.54 11.61 16.95
C LEU A 104 4.72 10.67 16.67
N TRP A 105 5.53 10.99 15.66
CA TRP A 105 6.74 10.23 15.31
C TRP A 105 8.04 10.90 15.76
N ALA A 106 8.00 11.76 16.79
CA ALA A 106 9.19 12.41 17.31
C ALA A 106 10.21 11.38 17.80
N GLY A 107 11.44 11.48 17.28
CA GLY A 107 12.51 10.49 17.53
C GLY A 107 12.58 9.35 16.52
N TYR A 108 11.62 9.26 15.58
CA TYR A 108 11.58 8.22 14.55
C TYR A 108 11.74 8.77 13.13
N ALA A 109 12.18 7.93 12.19
CA ALA A 109 12.49 8.35 10.82
C ALA A 109 11.27 8.96 10.09
N PHE A 110 10.05 8.54 10.42
CA PHE A 110 8.82 9.02 9.81
C PHE A 110 8.53 10.50 10.10
N SER A 111 9.08 11.10 11.16
CA SER A 111 8.93 12.55 11.39
C SER A 111 9.78 13.42 10.44
N ARG A 112 10.73 12.81 9.73
CA ARG A 112 11.56 13.47 8.71
C ARG A 112 10.82 13.57 7.38
N ASP A 113 10.21 12.46 6.96
CA ASP A 113 9.56 12.33 5.67
C ASP A 113 8.56 11.17 5.64
N TYR A 114 7.33 11.47 5.23
CA TYR A 114 6.25 10.52 5.02
C TYR A 114 5.26 11.07 4.00
N ALA A 115 5.04 10.31 2.92
CA ALA A 115 4.26 10.72 1.77
C ALA A 115 3.29 9.62 1.36
N GLN A 116 2.23 10.02 0.66
CA GLN A 116 1.26 9.14 0.01
C GLN A 116 1.98 8.14 -0.91
N ALA A 117 1.60 6.87 -0.81
CA ALA A 117 2.04 5.85 -1.76
C ALA A 117 1.57 6.22 -3.18
N ARG A 118 2.46 6.07 -4.16
CA ARG A 118 2.17 6.24 -5.59
C ARG A 118 2.36 4.92 -6.35
N GLY A 119 2.33 4.95 -7.68
CA GLY A 119 2.38 3.73 -8.49
C GLY A 119 3.63 2.88 -8.27
N HIS A 120 3.49 1.56 -8.39
CA HIS A 120 4.55 0.58 -8.12
C HIS A 120 5.86 0.81 -8.88
N TYR A 121 5.79 1.43 -10.06
CA TYR A 121 6.97 1.80 -10.85
C TYR A 121 7.89 2.83 -10.16
N HIS A 122 7.43 3.46 -9.09
CA HIS A 122 8.22 4.46 -8.33
C HIS A 122 8.84 3.88 -7.06
N ALA A 123 8.58 2.62 -6.73
CA ALA A 123 8.93 2.05 -5.43
C ALA A 123 10.43 2.11 -5.10
N VAL A 124 11.31 1.82 -6.07
CA VAL A 124 12.77 1.90 -5.90
C VAL A 124 13.24 3.36 -5.84
N GLU A 125 12.65 4.24 -6.64
CA GLU A 125 12.96 5.67 -6.60
C GLU A 125 12.62 6.27 -5.23
N ASP A 126 11.42 5.98 -4.71
CA ASP A 126 10.90 6.57 -3.48
C ASP A 126 11.72 6.14 -2.26
N ILE A 127 12.08 4.86 -2.15
CA ILE A 127 12.94 4.40 -1.05
C ILE A 127 14.37 4.96 -1.16
N ARG A 128 14.87 5.20 -2.38
CA ARG A 128 16.16 5.86 -2.61
C ARG A 128 16.13 7.32 -2.22
N LYS A 129 15.00 8.03 -2.39
CA LYS A 129 14.90 9.48 -2.19
C LYS A 129 14.35 9.89 -0.83
N THR A 130 13.58 9.05 -0.16
CA THR A 130 13.00 9.42 1.15
C THR A 130 14.06 9.80 2.19
N LEU A 131 13.77 10.80 3.02
CA LEU A 131 14.69 11.20 4.11
C LEU A 131 14.82 10.13 5.19
N ARG A 132 13.94 9.11 5.19
CA ARG A 132 14.00 7.98 6.14
C ARG A 132 15.22 7.10 5.95
N THR A 133 15.74 7.00 4.72
CA THR A 133 17.00 6.27 4.41
C THR A 133 18.23 7.20 4.50
N GLY A 134 18.08 8.42 5.02
CA GLY A 134 19.18 9.33 5.37
C GLY A 134 19.88 8.99 6.70
N VAL A 135 19.53 7.87 7.32
CA VAL A 135 20.18 7.25 8.48
C VAL A 135 20.43 5.78 8.16
N PRO A 136 21.31 5.09 8.91
CA PRO A 136 21.48 3.63 8.76
C PRO A 136 20.13 2.92 8.81
N GLN A 137 19.86 2.12 7.79
CA GLN A 137 18.66 1.28 7.66
C GLN A 137 19.09 -0.14 7.28
N PRO A 138 18.38 -1.17 7.75
CA PRO A 138 18.67 -2.55 7.34
C PRO A 138 18.25 -2.78 5.88
N ALA A 139 18.86 -3.79 5.25
CA ALA A 139 18.47 -4.25 3.92
C ALA A 139 17.00 -4.68 3.86
N THR A 140 16.40 -5.03 5.01
CA THR A 140 14.98 -5.32 5.15
C THR A 140 14.07 -4.25 4.53
N CYS A 141 14.50 -2.97 4.51
CA CYS A 141 13.74 -1.91 3.85
C CYS A 141 13.53 -2.13 2.33
N TRP A 142 14.40 -2.89 1.66
CA TRP A 142 14.25 -3.23 0.24
C TRP A 142 13.17 -4.27 -0.04
N THR A 143 12.81 -5.11 0.96
CA THR A 143 12.05 -6.36 0.77
C THR A 143 10.78 -6.18 -0.08
N CYS A 144 10.06 -5.08 0.16
CA CYS A 144 8.76 -4.80 -0.45
C CYS A 144 8.85 -3.73 -1.55
N LYS A 145 9.98 -3.62 -2.27
CA LYS A 145 10.23 -2.53 -3.24
C LYS A 145 10.70 -2.98 -4.62
N SER A 146 11.10 -4.24 -4.78
CA SER A 146 11.82 -4.65 -5.99
C SER A 146 11.73 -6.13 -6.27
N THR A 147 11.67 -6.47 -7.56
CA THR A 147 11.81 -7.83 -8.11
C THR A 147 13.21 -8.43 -7.92
N ASP A 148 14.22 -7.61 -7.61
CA ASP A 148 15.58 -8.07 -7.30
C ASP A 148 15.67 -8.76 -5.94
N VAL A 149 14.78 -8.45 -5.00
CA VAL A 149 14.83 -9.00 -3.64
C VAL A 149 14.87 -10.53 -3.64
N PRO A 150 13.93 -11.25 -4.30
CA PRO A 150 13.96 -12.71 -4.28
C PRO A 150 15.15 -13.28 -5.07
N ARG A 151 15.67 -12.58 -6.08
CA ARG A 151 16.92 -12.95 -6.78
C ARG A 151 18.13 -12.86 -5.84
N VAL A 152 18.24 -11.78 -5.06
CA VAL A 152 19.33 -11.59 -4.11
C VAL A 152 19.21 -12.60 -2.97
N MET A 153 18.00 -12.78 -2.40
CA MET A 153 17.73 -13.78 -1.37
C MET A 153 18.00 -15.21 -1.84
N SER A 154 17.73 -15.55 -3.11
CA SER A 154 18.03 -16.89 -3.63
C SER A 154 19.54 -17.14 -3.77
N THR A 155 20.34 -16.08 -3.90
CA THR A 155 21.80 -16.17 -4.02
C THR A 155 22.49 -16.22 -2.66
N MET A 156 22.13 -15.31 -1.74
CA MET A 156 22.81 -15.19 -0.44
C MET A 156 22.05 -15.81 0.74
N GLY A 157 20.79 -16.19 0.56
CA GLY A 157 19.91 -16.65 1.62
C GLY A 157 19.16 -15.49 2.30
N PRO A 158 17.89 -15.69 2.74
CA PRO A 158 17.10 -14.66 3.40
C PRO A 158 17.74 -14.08 4.67
N ALA A 159 18.36 -14.93 5.50
CA ALA A 159 18.97 -14.48 6.75
C ALA A 159 20.13 -13.48 6.51
N ASP A 160 20.99 -13.77 5.54
CA ASP A 160 22.12 -12.88 5.21
C ASP A 160 21.65 -11.62 4.47
N PHE A 161 20.57 -11.72 3.68
CA PHE A 161 19.91 -10.54 3.13
C PHE A 161 19.46 -9.61 4.26
N TYR A 162 18.73 -10.11 5.27
CA TYR A 162 18.21 -9.26 6.35
C TYR A 162 19.31 -8.67 7.26
N ARG A 163 20.42 -9.38 7.47
CA ARG A 163 21.61 -8.86 8.20
C ARG A 163 22.38 -7.78 7.45
N SER A 164 22.20 -7.68 6.13
CA SER A 164 22.88 -6.67 5.32
C SER A 164 22.29 -5.27 5.57
N SER A 165 23.00 -4.23 5.13
CA SER A 165 22.51 -2.86 5.22
C SER A 165 21.84 -2.39 3.93
N TRP A 166 20.92 -1.43 4.04
CA TRP A 166 20.22 -0.85 2.91
C TRP A 166 21.18 -0.30 1.84
N ASP A 167 22.24 0.38 2.27
CA ASP A 167 23.22 0.98 1.37
C ASP A 167 24.13 -0.08 0.71
N SER A 168 24.45 -1.18 1.39
CA SER A 168 25.29 -2.25 0.84
C SER A 168 24.65 -2.96 -0.35
N LEU A 169 23.32 -3.13 -0.33
CA LEU A 169 22.56 -3.77 -1.40
C LEU A 169 22.01 -2.79 -2.45
N GLY A 170 22.25 -1.49 -2.29
CA GLY A 170 21.79 -0.46 -3.23
C GLY A 170 22.17 -0.71 -4.70
N PRO A 171 23.40 -1.17 -5.02
CA PRO A 171 23.77 -1.59 -6.38
C PRO A 171 23.02 -2.81 -6.90
N GLU A 172 22.52 -3.67 -6.01
CA GLU A 172 21.84 -4.92 -6.37
C GLU A 172 20.34 -4.75 -6.60
N ILE A 173 19.70 -3.83 -5.87
CA ILE A 173 18.26 -3.62 -5.89
C ILE A 173 17.91 -2.39 -6.73
N VAL A 174 17.51 -2.61 -7.98
CA VAL A 174 17.32 -1.52 -8.96
C VAL A 174 16.04 -1.63 -9.79
N ASN A 175 15.47 -2.83 -9.92
CA ASN A 175 14.26 -3.08 -10.70
C ASN A 175 13.03 -2.83 -9.83
N ASN A 176 12.02 -2.12 -10.33
CA ASN A 176 10.80 -1.83 -9.56
C ASN A 176 9.96 -3.09 -9.30
N ILE A 177 9.09 -3.02 -8.28
CA ILE A 177 8.04 -4.04 -8.02
C ILE A 177 7.38 -4.44 -9.34
N GLY A 178 7.23 -5.74 -9.62
CA GLY A 178 6.67 -6.18 -10.89
C GLY A 178 6.46 -7.69 -11.00
N CYS A 179 6.59 -8.22 -12.21
CA CYS A 179 6.08 -9.53 -12.60
C CYS A 179 6.60 -10.66 -11.70
N GLN A 180 7.91 -10.68 -11.48
CA GLN A 180 8.63 -11.66 -10.66
C GLN A 180 8.10 -11.77 -9.23
N ASP A 181 7.66 -10.66 -8.63
CA ASP A 181 7.23 -10.65 -7.23
C ASP A 181 5.97 -11.50 -7.00
N CYS A 182 5.16 -11.69 -8.05
CA CYS A 182 3.84 -12.30 -7.96
C CYS A 182 3.67 -13.54 -8.84
N HIS A 183 4.46 -13.72 -9.91
CA HIS A 183 4.26 -14.77 -10.90
C HIS A 183 5.43 -15.75 -10.98
N ASP A 184 5.09 -17.03 -11.10
CA ASP A 184 6.03 -18.08 -11.49
C ASP A 184 6.37 -17.98 -12.99
N PRO A 185 7.65 -17.91 -13.38
CA PRO A 185 8.06 -17.64 -14.77
C PRO A 185 7.76 -18.78 -15.74
N PHE A 186 7.45 -19.98 -15.24
CA PHE A 186 7.23 -21.18 -16.07
C PHE A 186 5.74 -21.47 -16.27
N SER A 187 4.95 -21.33 -15.21
CA SER A 187 3.52 -21.66 -15.20
C SER A 187 2.60 -20.43 -15.22
N MET A 188 3.13 -19.23 -14.96
CA MET A 188 2.37 -17.99 -14.73
C MET A 188 1.42 -18.02 -13.52
N ASN A 189 1.43 -19.10 -12.74
CA ASN A 189 0.69 -19.18 -11.49
C ASN A 189 1.16 -18.08 -10.53
N LEU A 190 0.24 -17.62 -9.69
CA LEU A 190 0.58 -16.74 -8.59
C LEU A 190 1.51 -17.48 -7.61
N ARG A 191 2.60 -16.83 -7.20
CA ARG A 191 3.56 -17.37 -6.24
C ARG A 191 3.85 -16.38 -5.13
N ILE A 192 4.21 -16.92 -3.96
CA ILE A 192 4.76 -16.14 -2.85
C ILE A 192 6.28 -16.21 -2.94
N THR A 193 6.91 -15.06 -3.09
CA THR A 193 8.37 -14.89 -3.19
C THR A 193 8.99 -14.34 -1.92
N ARG A 194 8.18 -13.82 -0.98
CA ARG A 194 8.66 -13.29 0.30
C ARG A 194 8.49 -14.32 1.42
N PRO A 195 9.59 -14.78 2.05
CA PRO A 195 9.51 -15.86 3.04
C PRO A 195 8.70 -15.46 4.29
N ALA A 196 8.79 -14.19 4.72
CA ALA A 196 8.09 -13.69 5.89
C ALA A 196 6.57 -13.96 5.89
N LEU A 197 5.92 -13.92 4.72
CA LEU A 197 4.49 -14.23 4.59
C LEU A 197 4.21 -15.73 4.83
N ALA A 198 5.00 -16.61 4.20
CA ALA A 198 4.87 -18.05 4.37
C ALA A 198 5.16 -18.46 5.83
N GLU A 199 6.19 -17.87 6.44
CA GLU A 199 6.56 -18.10 7.83
C GLU A 199 5.47 -17.60 8.80
N ALA A 200 4.82 -16.46 8.52
CA ALA A 200 3.70 -15.98 9.32
C ALA A 200 2.52 -16.95 9.30
N PHE A 201 2.19 -17.51 8.14
CA PHE A 201 1.19 -18.58 8.03
C PHE A 201 1.63 -19.84 8.78
N GLN A 202 2.89 -20.23 8.67
CA GLN A 202 3.43 -21.38 9.39
C GLN A 202 3.32 -21.22 10.91
N ARG A 203 3.61 -20.03 11.46
CA ARG A 203 3.42 -19.73 12.90
C ARG A 203 1.96 -19.83 13.35
N GLN A 204 1.02 -19.62 12.44
CA GLN A 204 -0.42 -19.85 12.67
C GLN A 204 -0.83 -21.32 12.46
N GLY A 205 0.10 -22.24 12.17
CA GLY A 205 -0.21 -23.64 11.86
C GLY A 205 -0.86 -23.86 10.50
N ARG A 206 -0.69 -22.91 9.55
CA ARG A 206 -1.29 -22.94 8.22
C ARG A 206 -0.21 -23.07 7.14
N ASP A 207 -0.48 -23.89 6.12
CA ASP A 207 0.38 -23.96 4.93
C ASP A 207 -0.15 -23.02 3.84
N ILE A 208 0.64 -22.01 3.50
CA ILE A 208 0.28 -21.04 2.46
C ILE A 208 0.11 -21.68 1.07
N LYS A 209 0.72 -22.85 0.83
CA LYS A 209 0.59 -23.58 -0.44
C LYS A 209 -0.81 -24.18 -0.65
N GLN A 210 -1.61 -24.27 0.41
CA GLN A 210 -2.99 -24.75 0.35
C GLN A 210 -3.99 -23.62 0.03
N ALA A 211 -3.51 -22.37 -0.12
CA ALA A 211 -4.37 -21.25 -0.47
C ALA A 211 -5.04 -21.47 -1.83
N SER A 212 -6.35 -21.24 -1.88
CA SER A 212 -7.12 -21.25 -3.13
C SER A 212 -6.65 -20.14 -4.07
N HIS A 213 -6.99 -20.26 -5.36
CA HIS A 213 -6.69 -19.20 -6.33
C HIS A 213 -7.29 -17.84 -5.92
N GLN A 214 -8.50 -17.84 -5.33
CA GLN A 214 -9.13 -16.60 -4.87
C GLN A 214 -8.41 -15.99 -3.67
N GLU A 215 -7.89 -16.79 -2.74
CA GLU A 215 -7.04 -16.28 -1.65
C GLU A 215 -5.71 -15.74 -2.19
N MET A 216 -5.10 -16.44 -3.15
CA MET A 216 -3.84 -16.01 -3.77
C MET A 216 -3.94 -14.64 -4.45
N ARG A 217 -5.12 -14.27 -4.97
CA ARG A 217 -5.41 -12.93 -5.54
C ARG A 217 -5.37 -11.79 -4.52
N SER A 218 -5.31 -12.10 -3.22
CA SER A 218 -5.01 -11.14 -2.13
C SER A 218 -3.64 -11.41 -1.49
N LEU A 219 -3.21 -12.67 -1.38
CA LEU A 219 -1.95 -13.02 -0.73
C LEU A 219 -0.71 -12.51 -1.47
N VAL A 220 -0.74 -12.41 -2.80
CA VAL A 220 0.37 -11.78 -3.54
C VAL A 220 0.55 -10.30 -3.17
N CYS A 221 -0.54 -9.61 -2.79
CA CYS A 221 -0.49 -8.25 -2.25
C CYS A 221 0.03 -8.25 -0.79
N ALA A 222 -0.40 -9.24 0.01
CA ALA A 222 -0.02 -9.41 1.40
C ALA A 222 1.46 -9.78 1.63
N GLN A 223 2.25 -9.93 0.56
CA GLN A 223 3.71 -9.99 0.67
C GLN A 223 4.31 -8.66 1.14
N CYS A 224 3.61 -7.56 0.88
CA CYS A 224 4.09 -6.19 1.07
C CYS A 224 3.10 -5.32 1.85
N HIS A 225 1.81 -5.43 1.55
CA HIS A 225 0.73 -4.58 2.07
C HIS A 225 0.20 -5.09 3.42
N VAL A 226 1.09 -5.11 4.40
CA VAL A 226 0.89 -5.69 5.73
C VAL A 226 1.62 -4.89 6.80
N GLU A 227 1.19 -5.03 8.05
CA GLU A 227 1.95 -4.63 9.21
C GLU A 227 3.18 -5.54 9.40
N TYR A 228 4.29 -4.94 9.81
CA TYR A 228 5.53 -5.66 10.07
C TYR A 228 6.43 -4.94 11.07
N TYR A 229 7.31 -5.71 11.70
CA TYR A 229 8.44 -5.20 12.46
C TYR A 229 9.74 -5.91 12.09
N PHE A 230 10.85 -5.39 12.60
CA PHE A 230 12.18 -6.00 12.43
C PHE A 230 12.57 -6.75 13.71
N LYS A 231 12.56 -8.08 13.63
CA LYS A 231 12.88 -8.96 14.74
C LYS A 231 14.39 -9.07 14.92
N GLY A 232 14.85 -8.86 16.15
CA GLY A 232 16.26 -8.94 16.52
C GLY A 232 17.03 -7.66 16.21
N LYS A 233 18.03 -7.36 17.04
CA LYS A 233 18.84 -6.13 16.92
C LYS A 233 19.84 -6.15 15.75
N LEU A 234 20.35 -7.34 15.42
CA LEU A 234 21.35 -7.53 14.36
C LEU A 234 20.73 -8.15 13.11
N ASP A 235 19.86 -9.16 13.27
CA ASP A 235 19.24 -9.82 12.14
C ASP A 235 18.21 -8.93 11.44
N THR A 236 17.55 -8.03 12.16
CA THR A 236 16.49 -7.12 11.65
C THR A 236 15.48 -7.83 10.73
N TYR A 237 15.14 -9.06 11.10
CA TYR A 237 14.42 -10.01 10.26
C TYR A 237 12.98 -9.57 10.07
N LEU A 238 12.52 -9.49 8.81
CA LEU A 238 11.14 -9.08 8.52
C LEU A 238 10.15 -10.06 9.15
N THR A 239 9.31 -9.58 10.06
CA THR A 239 8.35 -10.42 10.77
C THR A 239 6.98 -9.76 10.79
N PHE A 240 5.94 -10.52 10.44
CA PHE A 240 4.56 -10.09 10.56
C PHE A 240 4.02 -10.51 11.94
N PRO A 241 3.45 -9.59 12.76
CA PRO A 241 3.03 -9.85 14.14
C PRO A 241 1.67 -10.58 14.21
N TRP A 242 1.51 -11.64 13.44
CA TRP A 242 0.21 -12.28 13.17
C TRP A 242 -0.08 -13.49 14.06
N ASP A 243 0.83 -13.83 14.97
CA ASP A 243 0.78 -15.01 15.82
C ASP A 243 -0.52 -15.05 16.65
N ASN A 244 -1.03 -13.89 17.07
CA ASN A 244 -2.29 -13.75 17.83
C ASN A 244 -3.51 -13.33 16.96
N GLY A 245 -3.35 -13.23 15.64
CA GLY A 245 -4.38 -12.79 14.69
C GLY A 245 -4.11 -11.43 14.04
N PHE A 246 -5.03 -11.01 13.17
CA PHE A 246 -4.87 -9.80 12.32
C PHE A 246 -5.41 -8.51 12.93
N THR A 247 -6.10 -8.56 14.08
CA THR A 247 -6.70 -7.35 14.65
C THR A 247 -5.64 -6.45 15.30
N ALA A 248 -5.91 -5.14 15.39
CA ALA A 248 -5.04 -4.22 16.13
C ALA A 248 -4.86 -4.67 17.59
N ASP A 249 -5.91 -5.19 18.23
CA ASP A 249 -5.85 -5.70 19.60
C ASP A 249 -4.96 -6.95 19.72
N SER A 250 -5.07 -7.89 18.77
CA SER A 250 -4.22 -9.10 18.70
C SER A 250 -2.73 -8.75 18.57
N MET A 251 -2.41 -7.82 17.66
CA MET A 251 -1.04 -7.38 17.42
C MET A 251 -0.49 -6.54 18.58
N GLU A 252 -1.33 -5.70 19.22
CA GLU A 252 -0.97 -4.98 20.44
C GLU A 252 -0.55 -5.96 21.54
N ALA A 253 -1.35 -7.01 21.76
CA ALA A 253 -1.05 -8.05 22.74
C ALA A 253 0.23 -8.82 22.41
N TYR A 254 0.43 -9.16 21.13
CA TYR A 254 1.67 -9.79 20.66
C TYR A 254 2.90 -8.92 20.97
N TYR A 255 2.86 -7.65 20.59
CA TYR A 255 3.98 -6.73 20.80
C TYR A 255 4.27 -6.46 22.27
N ASP A 256 3.25 -6.42 23.11
CA ASP A 256 3.42 -6.30 24.56
C ASP A 256 4.01 -7.58 25.17
N GLU A 257 3.61 -8.77 24.70
CA GLU A 257 4.17 -10.05 25.16
C GLU A 257 5.66 -10.17 24.89
N ILE A 258 6.11 -9.74 23.71
CA ILE A 258 7.53 -9.78 23.33
C ILE A 258 8.30 -8.51 23.72
N GLU A 259 7.65 -7.58 24.44
CA GLU A 259 8.20 -6.28 24.85
C GLU A 259 8.85 -5.49 23.69
N HIS A 260 8.26 -5.56 22.49
CA HIS A 260 8.83 -4.93 21.30
C HIS A 260 8.73 -3.40 21.36
N VAL A 261 9.78 -2.73 20.89
CA VAL A 261 9.84 -1.26 20.82
C VAL A 261 10.51 -0.87 19.50
N ASP A 262 9.78 -0.16 18.65
CA ASP A 262 10.34 0.38 17.41
C ASP A 262 11.21 1.60 17.69
N TRP A 263 10.74 2.49 18.58
CA TRP A 263 11.53 3.62 19.06
C TRP A 263 11.04 4.13 20.41
N VAL A 264 11.88 4.89 21.11
CA VAL A 264 11.48 5.66 22.29
C VAL A 264 11.14 7.08 21.86
N HIS A 265 9.92 7.52 22.13
CA HIS A 265 9.41 8.81 21.69
C HIS A 265 10.19 9.97 22.32
N ALA A 266 10.68 10.91 21.52
CA ALA A 266 11.63 11.93 21.96
C ALA A 266 11.07 12.91 23.02
N LEU A 267 9.76 13.19 22.98
CA LEU A 267 9.10 14.08 23.97
C LEU A 267 8.67 13.34 25.24
N SER A 268 7.76 12.37 25.08
CA SER A 268 7.12 11.64 26.19
C SER A 268 7.97 10.54 26.82
N ARG A 269 9.06 10.10 26.15
CA ARG A 269 9.85 8.91 26.51
C ARG A 269 9.08 7.59 26.48
N THR A 270 7.91 7.56 25.84
CA THR A 270 7.13 6.34 25.68
C THR A 270 7.86 5.33 24.77
N PRO A 271 7.94 4.04 25.13
CA PRO A 271 8.36 2.98 24.21
C PRO A 271 7.25 2.72 23.18
N MET A 272 7.44 3.16 21.94
CA MET A 272 6.40 3.17 20.91
C MET A 272 6.42 1.94 20.01
N LEU A 273 5.26 1.71 19.39
CA LEU A 273 5.07 0.85 18.24
C LEU A 273 4.78 1.71 17.01
N LYS A 274 5.28 1.32 15.85
CA LYS A 274 4.88 1.89 14.55
C LYS A 274 3.96 0.87 13.89
N ALA A 275 2.87 1.36 13.28
CA ALA A 275 2.13 0.56 12.31
C ALA A 275 2.50 0.95 10.88
N GLN A 276 2.64 -0.01 9.97
CA GLN A 276 3.04 0.18 8.59
C GLN A 276 2.00 -0.49 7.70
N HIS A 277 1.23 0.32 6.97
CA HIS A 277 0.28 -0.13 5.94
C HIS A 277 -0.37 -1.51 6.18
N PRO A 278 -1.11 -1.71 7.29
CA PRO A 278 -1.85 -2.94 7.61
C PRO A 278 -3.07 -3.12 6.70
N ASP A 279 -2.86 -3.04 5.39
CA ASP A 279 -3.89 -3.01 4.39
C ASP A 279 -4.59 -4.37 4.31
N TYR A 280 -3.84 -5.48 4.31
CA TYR A 280 -4.39 -6.82 4.31
C TYR A 280 -5.16 -7.10 5.61
N GLU A 281 -4.60 -6.73 6.75
CA GLU A 281 -5.17 -7.04 8.06
C GLU A 281 -6.43 -6.25 8.33
N LEU A 282 -6.45 -4.96 8.00
CA LEU A 282 -7.67 -4.16 8.06
C LEU A 282 -8.70 -4.64 7.03
N TYR A 283 -8.28 -5.02 5.81
CA TYR A 283 -9.18 -5.63 4.83
C TYR A 283 -9.82 -6.93 5.34
N LYS A 284 -9.05 -7.78 6.02
CA LYS A 284 -9.53 -9.07 6.54
C LYS A 284 -10.63 -8.97 7.60
N THR A 285 -10.84 -7.79 8.20
CA THR A 285 -11.96 -7.53 9.12
C THR A 285 -13.19 -6.91 8.44
N GLY A 286 -13.11 -6.67 7.13
CA GLY A 286 -14.12 -5.95 6.36
C GLY A 286 -15.07 -6.87 5.59
N ILE A 287 -16.25 -6.33 5.29
CA ILE A 287 -17.32 -7.08 4.62
C ILE A 287 -16.92 -7.60 3.23
N HIS A 288 -16.05 -6.90 2.49
CA HIS A 288 -15.58 -7.38 1.19
C HIS A 288 -14.75 -8.66 1.33
N ALA A 289 -13.86 -8.72 2.33
CA ALA A 289 -13.10 -9.94 2.63
C ALA A 289 -14.02 -11.07 3.10
N ASP A 290 -15.00 -10.76 3.96
CA ASP A 290 -15.98 -11.74 4.45
C ASP A 290 -16.82 -12.35 3.32
N ARG A 291 -17.03 -11.61 2.22
CA ARG A 291 -17.71 -12.07 1.01
C ARG A 291 -16.78 -12.66 -0.05
N GLY A 292 -15.49 -12.80 0.25
CA GLY A 292 -14.51 -13.42 -0.64
C GLY A 292 -14.04 -12.52 -1.80
N VAL A 293 -14.30 -11.21 -1.75
CA VAL A 293 -13.79 -10.25 -2.76
C VAL A 293 -12.31 -10.02 -2.50
N ALA A 294 -11.46 -10.32 -3.46
CA ALA A 294 -10.00 -10.22 -3.36
C ALA A 294 -9.50 -8.80 -3.65
N CYS A 295 -8.25 -8.50 -3.25
CA CYS A 295 -7.59 -7.23 -3.60
C CYS A 295 -7.62 -6.98 -5.12
N ALA A 296 -7.31 -8.03 -5.89
CA ALA A 296 -7.28 -7.97 -7.35
C ALA A 296 -8.66 -7.69 -7.98
N ASP A 297 -9.78 -7.99 -7.31
CA ASP A 297 -11.12 -7.72 -7.88
C ASP A 297 -11.38 -6.21 -8.04
N CYS A 298 -10.84 -5.39 -7.12
CA CYS A 298 -11.00 -3.94 -7.15
C CYS A 298 -9.78 -3.21 -7.76
N HIS A 299 -8.56 -3.64 -7.42
CA HIS A 299 -7.34 -2.93 -7.80
C HIS A 299 -6.73 -3.40 -9.12
N MET A 300 -7.12 -4.59 -9.58
CA MET A 300 -6.65 -5.19 -10.84
C MET A 300 -7.84 -5.76 -11.63
N PRO A 301 -8.87 -4.96 -11.92
CA PRO A 301 -10.08 -5.47 -12.56
C PRO A 301 -9.75 -6.03 -13.96
N TYR A 302 -10.55 -7.00 -14.41
CA TYR A 302 -10.38 -7.54 -15.74
C TYR A 302 -10.69 -6.47 -16.81
N ARG A 303 -9.90 -6.46 -17.89
CA ARG A 303 -10.16 -5.68 -19.10
C ARG A 303 -10.36 -6.59 -20.29
N SER A 304 -11.13 -6.10 -21.26
CA SER A 304 -11.35 -6.78 -22.54
C SER A 304 -10.90 -5.85 -23.66
N GLU A 305 -10.02 -6.35 -24.51
CA GLU A 305 -9.55 -5.67 -25.71
C GLU A 305 -9.61 -6.65 -26.88
N GLY A 306 -10.41 -6.32 -27.91
CA GLY A 306 -10.75 -7.28 -28.96
C GLY A 306 -11.47 -8.51 -28.41
N GLY A 307 -10.96 -9.70 -28.75
CA GLY A 307 -11.40 -11.00 -28.23
C GLY A 307 -10.69 -11.48 -26.96
N VAL A 308 -9.73 -10.70 -26.42
CA VAL A 308 -8.88 -11.12 -25.30
C VAL A 308 -9.33 -10.46 -24.00
N LYS A 309 -9.52 -11.28 -22.97
CA LYS A 309 -9.73 -10.84 -21.59
C LYS A 309 -8.43 -11.02 -20.80
N PHE A 310 -7.96 -9.97 -20.14
CA PHE A 310 -6.74 -9.99 -19.35
C PHE A 310 -6.91 -9.20 -18.05
N THR A 311 -5.98 -9.34 -17.11
CA THR A 311 -5.99 -8.61 -15.85
C THR A 311 -5.30 -7.26 -16.02
N ASN A 312 -5.98 -6.17 -15.67
CA ASN A 312 -5.36 -4.84 -15.68
C ASN A 312 -4.29 -4.75 -14.58
N HIS A 313 -3.03 -4.55 -14.96
CA HIS A 313 -1.94 -4.40 -14.00
C HIS A 313 -1.64 -2.93 -13.66
N LYS A 314 -2.49 -1.97 -14.06
CA LYS A 314 -2.48 -0.61 -13.49
C LYS A 314 -3.04 -0.65 -12.08
N ILE A 315 -2.25 -1.12 -11.11
CA ILE A 315 -2.64 -1.14 -9.70
C ILE A 315 -2.80 0.31 -9.23
N GLN A 316 -4.03 0.68 -8.90
CA GLN A 316 -4.41 2.06 -8.61
C GLN A 316 -5.60 2.11 -7.66
N SER A 317 -6.04 3.33 -7.31
CA SER A 317 -7.30 3.53 -6.61
C SER A 317 -8.47 3.02 -7.48
N PRO A 318 -9.36 2.16 -6.96
CA PRO A 318 -10.55 1.69 -7.67
C PRO A 318 -11.50 2.82 -8.09
N LEU A 319 -11.40 3.98 -7.43
CA LEU A 319 -12.18 5.17 -7.77
C LEU A 319 -11.80 5.78 -9.14
N ASN A 320 -10.68 5.38 -9.73
CA ASN A 320 -10.30 5.81 -11.08
C ASN A 320 -10.98 4.97 -12.19
N ASP A 321 -11.58 3.82 -11.84
CA ASP A 321 -12.24 2.91 -12.79
C ASP A 321 -13.41 2.20 -12.10
N VAL A 322 -14.40 3.01 -11.66
CA VAL A 322 -15.53 2.55 -10.84
C VAL A 322 -16.38 1.53 -11.60
N ALA A 323 -16.56 1.71 -12.91
CA ALA A 323 -17.26 0.75 -13.76
C ALA A 323 -16.67 -0.66 -13.65
N SER A 324 -15.35 -0.79 -13.80
CA SER A 324 -14.69 -2.09 -13.81
C SER A 324 -14.46 -2.66 -12.40
N ALA A 325 -14.25 -1.79 -11.40
CA ALA A 325 -13.89 -2.21 -10.05
C ALA A 325 -15.10 -2.43 -9.12
N CYS A 326 -16.18 -1.65 -9.29
CA CYS A 326 -17.32 -1.66 -8.37
C CYS A 326 -18.62 -2.13 -9.05
N GLN A 327 -18.91 -1.65 -10.27
CA GLN A 327 -20.20 -1.91 -10.93
C GLN A 327 -20.35 -3.33 -11.49
N VAL A 328 -19.29 -4.14 -11.40
CA VAL A 328 -19.36 -5.59 -11.61
C VAL A 328 -20.22 -6.30 -10.56
N CYS A 329 -20.40 -5.70 -9.38
CA CYS A 329 -21.22 -6.22 -8.28
C CYS A 329 -22.30 -5.25 -7.80
N HIS A 330 -22.07 -3.95 -7.95
CA HIS A 330 -22.96 -2.88 -7.49
C HIS A 330 -23.81 -2.32 -8.65
N ARG A 331 -25.09 -2.03 -8.37
CA ARG A 331 -26.03 -1.50 -9.38
C ARG A 331 -26.20 0.02 -9.32
N GLU A 332 -25.62 0.65 -8.31
CA GLU A 332 -25.64 2.08 -8.09
C GLU A 332 -24.78 2.81 -9.13
N SER A 333 -25.07 4.10 -9.34
CA SER A 333 -24.26 4.94 -10.24
C SER A 333 -22.88 5.19 -9.65
N GLU A 334 -21.91 5.49 -10.53
CA GLU A 334 -20.54 5.81 -10.10
C GLU A 334 -20.51 6.94 -9.07
N THR A 335 -21.30 8.00 -9.28
CA THR A 335 -21.40 9.13 -8.35
C THR A 335 -21.85 8.69 -6.95
N VAL A 336 -22.82 7.77 -6.85
CA VAL A 336 -23.30 7.26 -5.57
C VAL A 336 -22.22 6.40 -4.91
N LEU A 337 -21.53 5.55 -5.67
CA LEU A 337 -20.46 4.69 -5.15
C LEU A 337 -19.27 5.52 -4.65
N ILE A 338 -18.82 6.51 -5.42
CA ILE A 338 -17.77 7.45 -5.02
C ILE A 338 -18.20 8.19 -3.75
N LYS A 339 -19.44 8.69 -3.69
CA LYS A 339 -19.97 9.35 -2.49
C LYS A 339 -19.96 8.43 -1.27
N ASN A 340 -20.36 7.16 -1.43
CA ASN A 340 -20.36 6.19 -0.34
C ASN A 340 -18.95 5.94 0.21
N VAL A 341 -17.93 5.92 -0.65
CA VAL A 341 -16.52 5.82 -0.27
C VAL A 341 -16.09 7.07 0.49
N THR A 342 -16.31 8.26 -0.08
CA THR A 342 -15.90 9.52 0.53
C THR A 342 -16.61 9.79 1.85
N ASP A 343 -17.90 9.46 1.99
CA ASP A 343 -18.66 9.62 3.23
C ASP A 343 -18.10 8.76 4.38
N ARG A 344 -17.55 7.58 4.06
CA ARG A 344 -16.87 6.72 5.05
C ARG A 344 -15.52 7.30 5.42
N GLN A 345 -14.74 7.68 4.43
CA GLN A 345 -13.42 8.28 4.64
C GLN A 345 -13.51 9.60 5.42
N ASP A 346 -14.56 10.42 5.20
CA ASP A 346 -14.85 11.63 5.97
C ASP A 346 -14.98 11.32 7.47
N LYS A 347 -15.81 10.34 7.82
CA LYS A 347 -16.05 9.93 9.22
C LYS A 347 -14.81 9.34 9.87
N ILE A 348 -14.04 8.54 9.12
CA ILE A 348 -12.78 7.98 9.61
C ILE A 348 -11.75 9.07 9.84
N LEU A 349 -11.61 10.01 8.91
CA LEU A 349 -10.69 11.12 9.05
C LEU A 349 -11.04 12.00 10.25
N GLU A 350 -12.32 12.26 10.49
CA GLU A 350 -12.78 13.01 11.66
C GLU A 350 -12.30 12.36 12.97
N LEU A 351 -12.54 11.05 13.13
CA LEU A 351 -12.07 10.30 14.31
C LEU A 351 -10.54 10.26 14.40
N ARG A 352 -9.87 10.12 13.25
CA ARG A 352 -8.40 10.10 13.16
C ARG A 352 -7.81 11.41 13.68
N MET A 353 -8.35 12.55 13.24
CA MET A 353 -7.91 13.88 13.68
C MET A 353 -8.20 14.15 15.17
N GLN A 354 -9.27 13.59 15.71
CA GLN A 354 -9.54 13.65 17.15
C GLN A 354 -8.49 12.84 17.95
N ALA A 355 -8.15 11.63 17.48
CA ALA A 355 -7.12 10.80 18.09
C ALA A 355 -5.73 11.47 18.02
N GLU A 356 -5.36 12.03 16.86
CA GLU A 356 -4.10 12.75 16.66
C GLU A 356 -3.96 13.92 17.62
N ARG A 357 -5.02 14.73 17.77
CA ARG A 357 -5.03 15.86 18.70
C ARG A 357 -4.81 15.39 20.14
N ALA A 358 -5.58 14.40 20.59
CA ALA A 358 -5.45 13.86 21.94
C ALA A 358 -4.03 13.30 22.20
N LEU A 359 -3.46 12.59 21.23
CA LEU A 359 -2.10 12.03 21.31
C LEU A 359 -1.00 13.10 21.34
N VAL A 360 -1.09 14.12 20.48
CA VAL A 360 -0.14 15.25 20.50
C VAL A 360 -0.14 15.95 21.85
N HIS A 361 -1.34 16.21 22.39
CA HIS A 361 -1.46 16.74 23.75
C HIS A 361 -0.83 15.80 24.78
N ALA A 362 -1.16 14.50 24.76
CA ALA A 362 -0.61 13.53 25.71
C ALA A 362 0.92 13.46 25.67
N HIS A 363 1.54 13.52 24.48
CA HIS A 363 3.00 13.50 24.35
C HIS A 363 3.67 14.77 24.91
N ILE A 364 3.06 15.94 24.70
CA ILE A 364 3.59 17.22 25.17
C ILE A 364 3.36 17.39 26.67
N GLU A 365 2.19 16.99 27.17
CA GLU A 365 1.87 16.95 28.60
C GLU A 365 2.79 15.95 29.34
N ALA A 366 3.10 14.79 28.74
CA ALA A 366 4.07 13.85 29.29
C ALA A 366 5.49 14.42 29.35
N ARG A 367 5.93 15.15 28.32
CA ARG A 367 7.20 15.88 28.37
C ARG A 367 7.22 16.88 29.53
N ALA A 368 6.16 17.66 29.71
CA ALA A 368 6.06 18.61 30.81
C ALA A 368 6.09 17.92 32.18
N ALA A 369 5.42 16.77 32.33
CA ALA A 369 5.46 15.99 33.57
C ALA A 369 6.90 15.56 33.91
N TRP A 370 7.67 15.10 32.92
CA TRP A 370 9.09 14.80 33.12
C TRP A 370 9.92 16.02 33.52
N GLU A 371 9.72 17.16 32.85
CA GLU A 371 10.43 18.42 33.16
C GLU A 371 10.08 18.95 34.57
N LYS A 372 8.92 18.57 35.12
CA LYS A 372 8.47 18.88 36.48
C LYS A 372 8.82 17.81 37.52
N GLY A 373 9.60 16.79 37.16
CA GLY A 373 10.12 15.81 38.11
C GLY A 373 9.19 14.63 38.39
N ALA A 374 8.27 14.30 37.47
CA ALA A 374 7.55 13.04 37.53
C ALA A 374 8.51 11.84 37.56
N THR A 375 8.19 10.84 38.37
CA THR A 375 8.99 9.61 38.50
C THR A 375 8.63 8.58 37.43
N GLU A 376 9.53 7.63 37.15
CA GLU A 376 9.23 6.51 36.26
C GLU A 376 8.02 5.70 36.70
N GLN A 377 7.86 5.52 38.01
CA GLN A 377 6.73 4.79 38.59
C GLN A 377 5.39 5.51 38.33
N GLU A 378 5.35 6.84 38.44
CA GLU A 378 4.16 7.63 38.13
C GLU A 378 3.83 7.61 36.64
N MET A 379 4.86 7.63 35.79
CA MET A 379 4.70 7.68 34.34
C MET A 379 4.40 6.32 33.71
N LYS A 380 4.73 5.19 34.35
CA LYS A 380 4.59 3.84 33.76
C LYS A 380 3.24 3.59 33.09
N LEU A 381 2.13 3.83 33.79
CA LEU A 381 0.78 3.61 33.23
C LEU A 381 0.42 4.64 32.16
N VAL A 382 0.88 5.89 32.30
CA VAL A 382 0.70 6.94 31.29
C VAL A 382 1.37 6.55 29.98
N LEU A 383 2.64 6.14 30.03
CA LEU A 383 3.38 5.73 28.85
C LEU A 383 2.71 4.53 28.17
N GLN A 384 2.25 3.54 28.94
CA GLN A 384 1.51 2.41 28.37
C GLN A 384 0.24 2.85 27.65
N ARG A 385 -0.53 3.79 28.22
CA ARG A 385 -1.73 4.34 27.57
C ARG A 385 -1.41 5.10 26.30
N ILE A 386 -0.35 5.91 26.30
CA ILE A 386 0.14 6.61 25.10
C ILE A 386 0.57 5.62 24.02
N ARG A 387 1.33 4.58 24.38
CA ARG A 387 1.78 3.51 23.47
C ARG A 387 0.60 2.84 22.78
N HIS A 388 -0.37 2.37 23.56
CA HIS A 388 -1.58 1.70 23.03
C HIS A 388 -2.47 2.64 22.22
N ALA A 389 -2.65 3.89 22.69
CA ALA A 389 -3.43 4.88 21.96
C ALA A 389 -2.83 5.15 20.57
N GLN A 390 -1.51 5.38 20.51
CA GLN A 390 -0.85 5.65 19.24
C GLN A 390 -0.78 4.41 18.35
N TRP A 391 -0.51 3.22 18.90
CA TRP A 391 -0.55 1.98 18.12
C TRP A 391 -1.89 1.83 17.39
N ARG A 392 -2.99 2.00 18.11
CA ARG A 392 -4.34 1.85 17.57
C ARG A 392 -4.67 2.93 16.55
N TRP A 393 -4.31 4.18 16.81
CA TRP A 393 -4.44 5.25 15.82
C TRP A 393 -3.64 4.95 14.55
N ASP A 394 -2.37 4.59 14.70
CA ASP A 394 -1.43 4.38 13.60
C ASP A 394 -1.85 3.16 12.76
N TRP A 395 -2.39 2.10 13.39
CA TRP A 395 -2.90 0.92 12.68
C TRP A 395 -4.01 1.28 11.68
N VAL A 396 -4.84 2.29 11.99
CA VAL A 396 -5.84 2.80 11.03
C VAL A 396 -5.24 3.84 10.10
N ALA A 397 -4.42 4.77 10.62
CA ALA A 397 -3.86 5.88 9.86
C ALA A 397 -2.84 5.44 8.80
N ALA A 398 -2.13 4.33 9.04
CA ALA A 398 -1.13 3.79 8.15
C ALA A 398 -1.73 2.99 6.98
N SER A 399 -2.99 2.52 7.08
CA SER A 399 -3.64 1.84 5.97
C SER A 399 -4.04 2.83 4.85
N ASN A 400 -3.64 2.51 3.62
CA ASN A 400 -3.78 3.38 2.45
C ASN A 400 -5.24 3.65 2.05
N GLY A 401 -6.17 2.80 2.48
CA GLY A 401 -7.60 2.93 2.15
C GLY A 401 -8.36 3.98 2.98
N LEU A 402 -7.72 4.59 3.99
CA LEU A 402 -8.36 5.48 4.97
C LEU A 402 -9.63 4.86 5.57
N GLY A 403 -9.50 3.61 6.05
CA GLY A 403 -10.59 2.85 6.65
C GLY A 403 -11.63 2.28 5.68
N PHE A 404 -11.57 2.55 4.37
CA PHE A 404 -12.59 2.06 3.43
C PHE A 404 -12.74 0.54 3.41
N HIS A 405 -11.64 -0.21 3.56
CA HIS A 405 -11.69 -1.67 3.52
C HIS A 405 -12.47 -2.27 4.69
N SER A 406 -12.43 -1.63 5.86
CA SER A 406 -13.23 -2.02 7.03
C SER A 406 -13.57 -0.80 7.90
N PRO A 407 -14.59 -0.01 7.51
CA PRO A 407 -14.84 1.29 8.13
C PRO A 407 -15.41 1.17 9.55
N VAL A 408 -16.15 0.09 9.84
CA VAL A 408 -16.68 -0.15 11.19
C VAL A 408 -15.55 -0.46 12.16
N GLU A 409 -14.61 -1.33 11.75
CA GLU A 409 -13.45 -1.67 12.58
C GLU A 409 -12.51 -0.48 12.74
N ALA A 410 -12.21 0.24 11.65
CA ALA A 410 -11.41 1.45 11.69
C ALA A 410 -11.99 2.48 12.69
N ALA A 411 -13.31 2.71 12.68
CA ALA A 411 -13.97 3.60 13.62
C ALA A 411 -13.88 3.09 15.07
N ARG A 412 -14.07 1.80 15.31
CA ARG A 412 -13.95 1.18 16.65
C ARG A 412 -12.54 1.36 17.22
N ILE A 413 -11.52 1.07 16.41
CA ILE A 413 -10.12 1.18 16.81
C ILE A 413 -9.76 2.64 17.13
N LEU A 414 -10.15 3.59 16.27
CA LEU A 414 -9.94 5.02 16.51
C LEU A 414 -10.66 5.52 17.77
N GLY A 415 -11.90 5.07 18.01
CA GLY A 415 -12.62 5.39 19.24
C GLY A 415 -11.86 4.94 20.50
N SER A 416 -11.27 3.74 20.47
CA SER A 416 -10.47 3.26 21.59
C SER A 416 -9.10 3.94 21.70
N ALA A 417 -8.53 4.41 20.57
CA ALA A 417 -7.32 5.23 20.56
C ALA A 417 -7.57 6.57 21.27
N ILE A 418 -8.68 7.25 20.94
CA ILE A 418 -9.12 8.48 21.62
C ILE A 418 -9.30 8.23 23.11
N GLN A 419 -10.04 7.18 23.49
CA GLN A 419 -10.26 6.84 24.90
C GLN A 419 -8.94 6.68 25.66
N LYS A 420 -8.00 5.88 25.13
CA LYS A 420 -6.70 5.63 25.78
C LYS A 420 -5.84 6.88 25.85
N ALA A 421 -5.87 7.73 24.82
CA ALA A 421 -5.17 9.01 24.82
C ALA A 421 -5.72 9.92 25.93
N GLU A 422 -7.04 10.06 26.03
CA GLU A 422 -7.67 10.88 27.07
C GLU A 422 -7.46 10.31 28.48
N GLU A 423 -7.45 8.98 28.65
CA GLU A 423 -7.04 8.34 29.92
C GLU A 423 -5.61 8.75 30.32
N ALA A 424 -4.66 8.75 29.37
CA ALA A 424 -3.29 9.20 29.63
C ALA A 424 -3.25 10.68 30.05
N ARG A 425 -4.02 11.54 29.37
CA ARG A 425 -4.09 12.97 29.68
C ARG A 425 -4.67 13.24 31.07
N ILE A 426 -5.73 12.53 31.46
CA ILE A 426 -6.31 12.63 32.82
C ILE A 426 -5.27 12.23 33.88
N MET A 427 -4.50 11.17 33.63
CA MET A 427 -3.43 10.76 34.54
C MET A 427 -2.32 11.82 34.61
N LEU A 428 -1.93 12.39 33.47
CA LEU A 428 -0.93 13.46 33.39
C LEU A 428 -1.34 14.71 34.17
N VAL A 429 -2.60 15.12 34.08
CA VAL A 429 -3.13 16.25 34.87
C VAL A 429 -2.94 16.00 36.37
N ARG A 430 -3.21 14.78 36.86
CA ARG A 430 -3.01 14.42 38.28
C ARG A 430 -1.55 14.43 38.69
N ILE A 431 -0.66 13.91 37.82
CA ILE A 431 0.78 13.91 38.07
C ILE A 431 1.31 15.35 38.11
N LEU A 432 0.94 16.19 37.14
CA LEU A 432 1.32 17.60 37.08
C LEU A 432 0.81 18.38 38.30
N ALA A 433 -0.45 18.14 38.72
CA ALA A 433 -1.01 18.77 39.91
C ALA A 433 -0.26 18.39 41.20
N LYS A 434 0.19 17.13 41.33
CA LYS A 434 1.03 16.68 42.45
C LYS A 434 2.37 17.42 42.48
N GLN A 435 2.90 17.80 41.32
CA GLN A 435 4.11 18.62 41.17
C GLN A 435 3.85 20.13 41.28
N GLY A 436 2.65 20.53 41.73
CA GLY A 436 2.27 21.94 41.92
C GLY A 436 1.92 22.69 40.64
N PHE A 437 1.74 21.99 39.51
CA PHE A 437 1.35 22.60 38.24
C PHE A 437 -0.15 22.39 37.98
N LEU A 438 -0.94 23.47 38.08
CA LEU A 438 -2.40 23.46 37.94
C LEU A 438 -2.91 24.15 36.66
N GLU A 439 -1.99 24.71 35.86
CA GLU A 439 -2.34 25.40 34.62
C GLU A 439 -2.46 24.41 33.45
N THR A 440 -3.10 24.84 32.37
CA THR A 440 -3.15 24.06 31.12
C THR A 440 -1.80 24.14 30.41
N ILE A 441 -1.26 22.99 29.98
CA ILE A 441 -0.05 22.96 29.15
C ILE A 441 -0.34 23.63 27.81
N ARG A 442 0.35 24.73 27.54
CA ARG A 442 0.24 25.46 26.26
C ARG A 442 0.94 24.66 25.16
N LEU A 443 0.20 24.33 24.10
CA LEU A 443 0.79 23.73 22.92
C LEU A 443 1.72 24.71 22.19
N PRO A 444 2.84 24.24 21.64
CA PRO A 444 3.64 25.01 20.70
C PRO A 444 2.85 25.26 19.42
N ASP A 445 3.32 26.18 18.59
CA ASP A 445 2.76 26.39 17.27
C ASP A 445 3.14 25.23 16.33
N LEU A 446 2.16 24.38 16.04
CA LEU A 446 2.27 23.22 15.14
C LEU A 446 1.52 23.44 13.82
N SER A 447 1.27 24.70 13.42
CA SER A 447 0.46 25.03 12.23
C SER A 447 1.09 24.62 10.90
N SER A 448 2.36 24.22 10.87
CA SER A 448 3.03 23.74 9.66
C SER A 448 4.06 22.65 9.96
N LYS A 449 4.36 21.84 8.93
CA LYS A 449 5.41 20.81 8.97
C LYS A 449 6.72 21.35 9.52
N ALA A 450 7.20 22.47 8.97
CA ALA A 450 8.46 23.08 9.37
C ALA A 450 8.48 23.48 10.86
N LYS A 451 7.38 24.03 11.39
CA LYS A 451 7.28 24.39 12.80
C LYS A 451 7.24 23.16 13.70
N ALA A 452 6.50 22.11 13.31
CA ALA A 452 6.47 20.85 14.05
C ALA A 452 7.84 20.16 14.06
N GLN A 453 8.56 20.15 12.92
CA GLN A 453 9.90 19.57 12.81
C GLN A 453 10.92 20.35 13.64
N ALA A 454 10.85 21.68 13.64
CA ALA A 454 11.66 22.53 14.49
C ALA A 454 11.36 22.28 15.99
N PHE A 455 10.09 22.13 16.37
CA PHE A 455 9.68 21.86 17.75
C PHE A 455 10.27 20.56 18.31
N ILE A 456 10.34 19.51 17.49
CA ILE A 456 10.95 18.23 17.89
C ILE A 456 12.48 18.19 17.69
N GLY A 457 13.08 19.31 17.29
CA GLY A 457 14.53 19.46 17.17
C GLY A 457 15.16 18.91 15.89
N LEU A 458 14.38 18.66 14.83
CA LEU A 458 14.93 18.22 13.55
C LEU A 458 15.63 19.36 12.82
N LYS A 459 16.88 19.13 12.44
CA LYS A 459 17.66 20.04 11.60
C LYS A 459 17.44 19.75 10.12
N MET A 460 16.29 20.14 9.60
CA MET A 460 15.84 19.75 8.26
C MET A 460 16.81 20.15 7.14
N ALA A 461 17.36 21.37 7.18
CA ALA A 461 18.35 21.80 6.18
C ALA A 461 19.60 20.89 6.13
N GLU A 462 20.09 20.41 7.29
CA GLU A 462 21.21 19.48 7.33
C GLU A 462 20.80 18.08 6.80
N ILE A 463 19.59 17.64 7.10
CA ILE A 463 19.05 16.34 6.67
C ILE A 463 18.86 16.31 5.14
N GLU A 464 18.25 17.36 4.59
CA GLU A 464 17.98 17.52 3.17
C GLU A 464 19.29 17.62 2.37
N ALA A 465 20.24 18.47 2.80
CA ALA A 465 21.54 18.61 2.14
C ALA A 465 22.32 17.28 2.09
N LYS A 466 22.30 16.49 3.18
CA LYS A 466 22.91 15.14 3.19
C LYS A 466 22.23 14.20 2.18
N LYS A 467 20.90 14.26 2.07
CA LYS A 467 20.18 13.40 1.12
C LYS A 467 20.44 13.81 -0.32
N GLU A 468 20.47 15.11 -0.61
CA GLU A 468 20.82 15.63 -1.93
C GLU A 468 22.24 15.22 -2.35
N ASP A 469 23.20 15.27 -1.43
CA ASP A 469 24.57 14.81 -1.71
C ASP A 469 24.61 13.30 -1.99
N PHE A 470 23.89 12.48 -1.21
CA PHE A 470 23.75 11.06 -1.47
C PHE A 470 23.13 10.78 -2.86
N VAL A 471 22.04 11.48 -3.22
CA VAL A 471 21.38 11.33 -4.52
C VAL A 471 22.33 11.70 -5.66
N ARG A 472 23.13 12.75 -5.50
CA ARG A 472 24.08 13.21 -6.53
C ARG A 472 25.31 12.32 -6.67
N THR A 473 25.80 11.73 -5.58
CA THR A 473 27.12 11.07 -5.55
C THR A 473 27.06 9.55 -5.49
N VAL A 474 26.08 8.98 -4.79
CA VAL A 474 25.98 7.54 -4.52
C VAL A 474 25.07 6.84 -5.52
N LEU A 475 23.86 7.36 -5.78
CA LEU A 475 22.91 6.70 -6.68
C LEU A 475 23.48 6.47 -8.10
N PRO A 476 24.17 7.42 -8.75
CA PRO A 476 24.78 7.17 -10.05
C PRO A 476 25.85 6.07 -10.03
N ARG A 477 26.51 5.83 -8.89
CA ARG A 477 27.47 4.72 -8.74
C ARG A 477 26.74 3.39 -8.65
N TRP A 478 25.63 3.33 -7.89
CA TRP A 478 24.77 2.14 -7.83
C TRP A 478 24.21 1.80 -9.21
N ASP A 479 23.70 2.79 -9.93
CA ASP A 479 23.13 2.58 -11.26
C ASP A 479 24.18 2.10 -12.27
N ARG A 480 25.41 2.65 -12.25
CA ARG A 480 26.51 2.14 -13.09
C ARG A 480 26.91 0.70 -12.77
N ALA A 481 26.95 0.34 -11.49
CA ALA A 481 27.25 -1.03 -11.07
C ALA A 481 26.16 -2.00 -11.52
N ALA A 482 24.89 -1.60 -11.41
CA ALA A 482 23.77 -2.38 -11.90
C ALA A 482 23.78 -2.51 -13.43
N GLU A 483 24.04 -1.42 -14.16
CA GLU A 483 24.16 -1.41 -15.62
C GLU A 483 25.25 -2.39 -16.10
N ALA A 484 26.40 -2.42 -15.42
CA ALA A 484 27.47 -3.37 -15.71
C ALA A 484 27.05 -4.83 -15.46
N ARG A 485 26.17 -5.09 -14.48
CA ARG A 485 25.68 -6.44 -14.14
C ARG A 485 24.60 -6.95 -15.09
N GLN A 486 23.61 -6.11 -15.42
CA GLN A 486 22.38 -6.58 -16.09
C GLN A 486 22.03 -5.82 -17.39
N GLY A 487 22.87 -4.87 -17.80
CA GLY A 487 22.59 -3.95 -18.89
C GLY A 487 21.72 -2.76 -18.47
N ARG A 488 21.49 -1.83 -19.39
CA ARG A 488 20.58 -0.69 -19.15
C ARG A 488 19.13 -1.17 -19.14
N PRO A 489 18.34 -0.81 -18.12
CA PRO A 489 16.89 -0.96 -18.18
C PRO A 489 16.31 -0.16 -19.34
N LEU A 490 15.16 -0.58 -19.86
CA LEU A 490 14.43 0.26 -20.81
C LEU A 490 13.95 1.56 -20.12
N THR A 491 14.42 2.70 -20.60
CA THR A 491 13.92 4.02 -20.20
C THR A 491 12.69 4.36 -21.04
N TYR A 492 11.57 4.67 -20.38
CA TYR A 492 10.29 4.99 -21.02
C TYR A 492 9.88 6.44 -20.83
#